data_AF-A0A6I9XPX9-F1
#
_entry.id   AF-A0A6I9XPX9-F1
#
_cell.length_a   1.000
_cell.length_b   1.000
_cell.length_c   1.000
_cell.angle_alpha   90.00
_cell.angle_beta   90.00
_cell.angle_gamma   90.00
#
_symmetry.space_group_name_H-M   'P 1'
#
loop_
_entity.id
_entity.type
_entity.pdbx_description
1 polymer ?
#
loop_
_entity_poly.entity_id
_entity_poly.type
_entity_poly.pdbx_seq_one_letter_code
_entity_poly.pdbx_strand_id
1 'polypeptide(L)'
;MHFSIPETETRAGDGGSAAAYVAYSIHVNGVLHCQVRYSQLLGLHEQLRKEYGANVVPAFPPKKIFTLTPGEVEQRREQLEKYMQAVRQDPLLGGSEIFNSFLRKAQQETQQIPTEEVQLDVLLSNGQKVKVTILTSDQTEDVLEAVALKLDLPEDLIGYFHLFLVREAKDGAFSFIRKLQEFELPYVSVTSLRNPEYKILLRKSYWDSAFDDDVMEQRVGLNLLYAQTVADIERGWILANKEQHRQLKSLQEKVSKKEFIRLAQTLKYYGYLKFDPCITDFPEKGCHVIVGAGNSELNFQVKLPNDQIKEGSFKVTRMRCWRVTSSVPVHNGTSGTSSGKSEVKLELAFEYLMSKDRLQWVTITSPQAIMLSICLQSMVDELMVKKSGGSIRKMFRRRTIGALQRSDSQQAVKSPPLLDSPDGSRDPITRVSSKLGSVSLRAISHSSSSNDIGANDFHGNYAFEGIGDEDL
;
A
#
# COMPACT_ATOMS: atom_id res chain seq x y z
N MET A 1 -0.59 4.73 -4.16
CA MET A 1 -1.27 3.46 -3.81
C MET A 1 -2.07 3.00 -5.01
N HIS A 2 -1.98 1.72 -5.36
CA HIS A 2 -2.58 1.20 -6.58
C HIS A 2 -3.73 0.23 -6.25
N PHE A 3 -4.90 0.48 -6.83
CA PHE A 3 -6.05 -0.43 -6.79
C PHE A 3 -6.13 -1.21 -8.11
N SER A 4 -6.36 -2.50 -8.04
CA SER A 4 -6.64 -3.34 -9.21
C SER A 4 -7.79 -4.30 -8.93
N ILE A 5 -8.42 -4.80 -10.00
CA ILE A 5 -9.47 -5.80 -9.96
C ILE A 5 -9.06 -6.92 -10.93
N PRO A 6 -8.08 -7.77 -10.57
CA PRO A 6 -7.49 -8.73 -11.51
C PRO A 6 -8.45 -9.84 -11.94
N GLU A 7 -9.49 -10.10 -11.15
CA GLU A 7 -10.40 -11.23 -11.38
C GLU A 7 -11.83 -10.93 -10.93
N THR A 8 -12.76 -11.70 -11.50
CA THR A 8 -14.18 -11.73 -11.11
C THR A 8 -14.63 -13.16 -10.85
N GLU A 9 -15.48 -13.35 -9.85
CA GLU A 9 -16.01 -14.66 -9.48
C GLU A 9 -17.55 -14.64 -9.53
N THR A 10 -18.17 -15.67 -10.09
CA THR A 10 -19.64 -15.83 -10.00
C THR A 10 -19.99 -16.53 -8.70
N ARG A 11 -20.80 -15.88 -7.87
CA ARG A 11 -21.25 -16.40 -6.57
C ARG A 11 -22.75 -16.65 -6.58
N ALA A 12 -23.18 -17.67 -5.86
CA ALA A 12 -24.60 -17.85 -5.55
C ALA A 12 -25.07 -16.69 -4.66
N GLY A 13 -26.31 -16.26 -4.83
CA GLY A 13 -26.90 -15.29 -3.91
C GLY A 13 -27.08 -15.88 -2.51
N ASP A 14 -27.09 -15.02 -1.49
CA ASP A 14 -27.33 -15.46 -0.12
C ASP A 14 -28.79 -15.90 0.05
N GLY A 15 -28.99 -17.16 0.46
CA GLY A 15 -30.30 -17.79 0.60
C GLY A 15 -30.74 -18.54 -0.67
N GLY A 16 -31.43 -19.68 -0.49
CA GLY A 16 -31.74 -20.66 -1.55
C GLY A 16 -32.63 -20.19 -2.71
N SER A 17 -32.88 -18.89 -2.86
CA SER A 17 -33.61 -18.28 -3.97
C SER A 17 -32.96 -17.00 -4.53
N ALA A 18 -31.80 -16.59 -4.03
CA ALA A 18 -31.14 -15.38 -4.50
C ALA A 18 -30.34 -15.65 -5.79
N ALA A 19 -30.57 -14.81 -6.81
CA ALA A 19 -29.89 -14.90 -8.10
C ALA A 19 -28.36 -14.80 -7.93
N ALA A 20 -27.64 -15.59 -8.73
CA ALA A 20 -26.19 -15.51 -8.77
C ALA A 20 -25.73 -14.10 -9.17
N TYR A 21 -24.61 -13.67 -8.60
CA TYR A 21 -24.03 -12.36 -8.85
C TYR A 21 -22.54 -12.46 -9.15
N VAL A 22 -22.01 -11.44 -9.82
CA VAL A 22 -20.57 -11.32 -10.07
C VAL A 22 -19.94 -10.52 -8.93
N ALA A 23 -18.97 -11.14 -8.26
CA ALA A 23 -18.07 -10.52 -7.30
C ALA A 23 -16.80 -10.05 -8.01
N TYR A 24 -16.30 -8.88 -7.64
CA TYR A 24 -15.09 -8.25 -8.14
C TYR A 24 -14.05 -8.29 -7.02
N SER A 25 -12.92 -8.97 -7.25
CA SER A 25 -11.82 -9.07 -6.28
C SER A 25 -10.99 -7.80 -6.33
N ILE A 26 -11.15 -6.91 -5.35
CA ILE A 26 -10.38 -5.67 -5.26
C ILE A 26 -9.06 -5.96 -4.56
N HIS A 27 -7.96 -5.73 -5.27
CA HIS A 27 -6.60 -5.83 -4.76
C HIS A 27 -6.05 -4.43 -4.49
N VAL A 28 -5.38 -4.28 -3.35
CA VAL A 28 -4.61 -3.08 -2.98
C VAL A 28 -3.15 -3.42 -3.02
N ASN A 29 -2.42 -2.73 -3.89
CA ASN A 29 -1.02 -3.01 -4.20
C ASN A 29 -0.79 -4.51 -4.41
N GLY A 30 -1.60 -5.16 -5.26
CA GLY A 30 -1.43 -6.58 -5.61
C GLY A 30 -1.95 -7.62 -4.60
N VAL A 31 -2.35 -7.23 -3.39
CA VAL A 31 -2.94 -8.15 -2.39
C VAL A 31 -4.45 -8.01 -2.36
N LEU A 32 -5.17 -9.12 -2.33
CA LEU A 32 -6.63 -9.12 -2.14
C LEU A 32 -7.01 -8.37 -0.85
N HIS A 33 -7.81 -7.32 -0.98
CA HIS A 33 -8.33 -6.55 0.15
C HIS A 33 -9.78 -6.93 0.46
N CYS A 34 -10.64 -6.92 -0.56
CA CYS A 34 -12.04 -7.29 -0.41
C CYS A 34 -12.63 -7.83 -1.73
N GLN A 35 -13.78 -8.48 -1.62
CA GLN A 35 -14.58 -8.94 -2.76
C GLN A 35 -15.96 -8.32 -2.65
N VAL A 36 -16.34 -7.56 -3.67
CA VAL A 36 -17.59 -6.78 -3.65
C VAL A 36 -18.41 -7.04 -4.90
N ARG A 37 -19.73 -6.92 -4.79
CA ARG A 37 -20.63 -6.91 -5.95
C ARG A 37 -20.79 -5.50 -6.51
N TYR A 38 -21.17 -5.41 -7.78
CA TYR A 38 -21.40 -4.13 -8.47
C TYR A 38 -22.31 -3.17 -7.68
N SER A 39 -23.38 -3.67 -7.06
CA SER A 39 -24.31 -2.82 -6.30
C SER A 39 -23.70 -2.21 -5.04
N GLN A 40 -22.69 -2.85 -4.43
CA GLN A 40 -21.95 -2.25 -3.30
C GLN A 40 -21.11 -1.06 -3.79
N LEU A 41 -20.40 -1.20 -4.91
CA LEU A 41 -19.62 -0.11 -5.51
C LEU A 41 -20.51 1.03 -6.01
N LEU A 42 -21.70 0.71 -6.53
CA LEU A 42 -22.68 1.74 -6.88
C LEU A 42 -23.18 2.49 -5.64
N GLY A 43 -23.43 1.79 -4.53
CA GLY A 43 -23.82 2.43 -3.27
C GLY A 43 -22.73 3.38 -2.75
N LEU A 44 -21.45 2.99 -2.87
CA LEU A 44 -20.32 3.89 -2.61
C LEU A 44 -20.36 5.12 -3.53
N HIS A 45 -20.53 4.92 -4.84
CA HIS A 45 -20.61 6.03 -5.80
C HIS A 45 -21.73 7.02 -5.47
N GLU A 46 -22.92 6.51 -5.14
CA GLU A 46 -24.06 7.35 -4.79
C GLU A 46 -23.81 8.17 -3.51
N GLN A 47 -23.12 7.59 -2.52
CA GLN A 47 -22.71 8.30 -1.29
C GLN A 47 -21.68 9.39 -1.58
N LEU A 48 -20.61 9.06 -2.33
CA LEU A 48 -19.61 10.05 -2.72
C LEU A 48 -20.24 11.18 -3.54
N ARG A 49 -21.14 10.85 -4.47
CA ARG A 49 -21.81 11.84 -5.33
C ARG A 49 -22.74 12.75 -4.52
N LYS A 50 -23.40 12.20 -3.49
CA LYS A 50 -24.26 12.97 -2.59
C LYS A 50 -23.45 13.97 -1.75
N GLU A 51 -22.29 13.56 -1.24
CA GLU A 51 -21.45 14.38 -0.37
C GLU A 51 -20.63 15.43 -1.14
N TYR A 52 -19.98 15.02 -2.23
CA TYR A 52 -19.01 15.84 -2.95
C TYR A 52 -19.54 16.43 -4.27
N GLY A 53 -20.72 16.00 -4.72
CA GLY A 53 -21.34 16.46 -5.95
C GLY A 53 -20.88 15.71 -7.21
N ALA A 54 -21.72 15.74 -8.25
CA ALA A 54 -21.50 15.00 -9.49
C ALA A 54 -20.30 15.47 -10.33
N ASN A 55 -19.83 16.71 -10.12
CA ASN A 55 -18.70 17.26 -10.86
C ASN A 55 -17.34 16.81 -10.30
N VAL A 56 -17.31 16.33 -9.06
CA VAL A 56 -16.08 15.85 -8.39
C VAL A 56 -15.92 14.34 -8.58
N VAL A 57 -17.03 13.60 -8.47
CA VAL A 57 -16.97 12.14 -8.51
C VAL A 57 -16.74 11.62 -9.94
N PRO A 58 -15.77 10.72 -10.16
CA PRO A 58 -15.53 10.11 -11.47
C PRO A 58 -16.77 9.42 -12.03
N ALA A 59 -16.82 9.29 -13.36
CA ALA A 59 -17.89 8.59 -14.04
C ALA A 59 -17.97 7.12 -13.58
N PHE A 60 -19.17 6.68 -13.18
CA PHE A 60 -19.40 5.31 -12.74
C PHE A 60 -19.98 4.46 -13.88
N PRO A 61 -19.61 3.17 -13.99
CA PRO A 61 -20.14 2.29 -15.03
C PRO A 61 -21.67 2.17 -14.91
N PRO A 62 -22.45 2.29 -15.99
CA PRO A 62 -23.91 2.27 -15.90
C PRO A 62 -24.47 0.87 -15.61
N LYS A 63 -25.63 0.85 -14.94
CA LYS A 63 -26.46 -0.36 -14.79
C LYS A 63 -26.93 -0.82 -16.18
N LYS A 64 -26.92 -2.14 -16.40
CA LYS A 64 -27.54 -2.78 -17.58
C LYS A 64 -28.77 -3.54 -17.11
N ILE A 65 -29.83 -3.53 -17.93
CA ILE A 65 -31.15 -4.09 -17.60
C ILE A 65 -31.18 -5.62 -17.75
N PHE A 66 -30.30 -6.17 -18.60
CA PHE A 66 -30.17 -7.60 -18.84
C PHE A 66 -28.94 -8.19 -18.16
N THR A 67 -28.94 -9.52 -18.00
CA THR A 67 -27.78 -10.30 -17.56
C THR A 67 -26.59 -10.00 -18.48
N LEU A 68 -25.42 -9.75 -17.88
CA LEU A 68 -24.22 -9.45 -18.64
C LEU A 68 -23.69 -10.70 -19.34
N THR A 69 -23.25 -10.52 -20.58
CA THR A 69 -22.37 -11.48 -21.25
C THR A 69 -20.97 -11.46 -20.61
N PRO A 70 -20.15 -12.52 -20.79
CA PRO A 70 -18.78 -12.54 -20.26
C PRO A 70 -17.92 -11.34 -20.69
N GLY A 71 -18.03 -10.91 -21.95
CA GLY A 71 -17.31 -9.73 -22.43
C GLY A 71 -17.77 -8.43 -21.79
N GLU A 72 -19.06 -8.31 -21.45
CA GLU A 72 -19.58 -7.13 -20.73
C GLU A 72 -19.21 -7.15 -19.24
N VAL A 73 -19.02 -8.33 -18.64
CA VAL A 73 -18.45 -8.47 -17.29
C VAL A 73 -17.02 -7.96 -17.28
N GLU A 74 -16.21 -8.36 -18.25
CA GLU A 74 -14.82 -7.92 -18.35
C GLU A 74 -14.72 -6.41 -18.61
N GLN A 75 -15.52 -5.86 -19.52
CA GLN A 75 -15.61 -4.42 -19.74
C GLN A 75 -15.99 -3.68 -18.45
N ARG A 76 -16.96 -4.20 -17.69
CA ARG A 76 -17.37 -3.58 -16.42
C ARG A 76 -16.27 -3.68 -15.37
N ARG A 77 -15.53 -4.79 -15.30
CA ARG A 77 -14.37 -4.98 -14.41
C ARG A 77 -13.33 -3.89 -14.65
N GLU A 78 -12.93 -3.67 -15.90
CA GLU A 78 -11.98 -2.61 -16.28
C GLU A 78 -12.48 -1.22 -15.91
N GLN A 79 -13.76 -0.91 -16.15
CA GLN A 79 -14.32 0.40 -15.82
C GLN A 79 -14.42 0.62 -14.30
N LEU A 80 -14.75 -0.41 -13.52
CA LEU A 80 -14.76 -0.35 -12.05
C LEU A 80 -13.35 -0.18 -11.49
N GLU A 81 -12.35 -0.84 -12.09
CA GLU A 81 -10.94 -0.67 -11.71
C GLU A 81 -10.49 0.78 -11.93
N LYS A 82 -10.75 1.34 -13.12
CA LYS A 82 -10.47 2.75 -13.44
C LYS A 82 -11.20 3.70 -12.49
N TYR A 83 -12.46 3.41 -12.15
CA TYR A 83 -13.22 4.19 -11.17
C TYR A 83 -12.56 4.19 -9.79
N MET A 84 -12.18 3.01 -9.27
CA MET A 84 -11.53 2.90 -7.95
C MET A 84 -10.17 3.62 -7.92
N GLN A 85 -9.39 3.51 -8.99
CA GLN A 85 -8.13 4.24 -9.13
C GLN A 85 -8.35 5.75 -9.15
N ALA A 86 -9.32 6.25 -9.92
CA ALA A 86 -9.65 7.67 -9.99
C ALA A 86 -10.13 8.22 -8.64
N VAL A 87 -11.01 7.50 -7.94
CA VAL A 87 -11.47 7.89 -6.59
C VAL A 87 -10.30 7.96 -5.62
N ARG A 88 -9.36 7.00 -5.66
CA ARG A 88 -8.20 7.01 -4.76
C ARG A 88 -7.20 8.14 -5.07
N GLN A 89 -7.02 8.47 -6.35
CA GLN A 89 -6.08 9.50 -6.78
C GLN A 89 -6.59 10.91 -6.53
N ASP A 90 -7.91 11.11 -6.43
CA ASP A 90 -8.49 12.40 -6.10
C ASP A 90 -8.14 12.82 -4.66
N PRO A 91 -7.58 14.04 -4.44
CA PRO A 91 -7.16 14.50 -3.11
C PRO A 91 -8.29 14.61 -2.07
N LEU A 92 -9.53 14.83 -2.51
CA LEU A 92 -10.70 14.96 -1.63
C LEU A 92 -11.34 13.59 -1.39
N LEU A 93 -11.52 12.80 -2.45
CA LEU A 93 -12.22 11.51 -2.34
C LEU A 93 -11.32 10.42 -1.76
N GLY A 94 -10.04 10.40 -2.13
CA GLY A 94 -9.13 9.30 -1.79
C GLY A 94 -8.83 9.18 -0.31
N GLY A 95 -8.89 10.29 0.42
CA GLY A 95 -8.77 10.36 1.88
C GLY A 95 -10.12 10.47 2.61
N SER A 96 -11.25 10.39 1.90
CA SER A 96 -12.57 10.56 2.51
C SER A 96 -12.93 9.40 3.43
N GLU A 97 -13.63 9.71 4.52
CA GLU A 97 -14.14 8.70 5.44
C GLU A 97 -15.20 7.81 4.78
N ILE A 98 -15.97 8.33 3.82
CA ILE A 98 -16.93 7.51 3.04
C ILE A 98 -16.20 6.38 2.31
N PHE A 99 -15.10 6.70 1.64
CA PHE A 99 -14.32 5.71 0.88
C PHE A 99 -13.58 4.74 1.79
N ASN A 100 -12.90 5.24 2.83
CA ASN A 100 -12.15 4.40 3.77
C ASN A 100 -13.08 3.49 4.58
N SER A 101 -14.24 3.99 5.03
CA SER A 101 -15.26 3.19 5.73
C SER A 101 -15.82 2.08 4.86
N PHE A 102 -16.08 2.36 3.57
CA PHE A 102 -16.47 1.32 2.61
C PHE A 102 -15.42 0.21 2.51
N LEU A 103 -14.13 0.56 2.38
CA LEU A 103 -13.04 -0.41 2.29
C LEU A 103 -12.89 -1.26 3.55
N ARG A 104 -13.04 -0.68 4.75
CA ARG A 104 -13.01 -1.42 6.02
C ARG A 104 -14.16 -2.41 6.12
N LYS A 105 -15.39 -1.96 5.87
CA LYS A 105 -16.59 -2.82 5.89
C LYS A 105 -16.48 -3.96 4.88
N ALA A 106 -16.09 -3.65 3.64
CA ALA A 106 -15.90 -4.65 2.60
C ALA A 106 -14.83 -5.68 2.96
N GLN A 107 -13.72 -5.26 3.59
CA GLN A 107 -12.68 -6.18 4.07
C GLN A 107 -13.23 -7.15 5.12
N GLN A 108 -13.97 -6.63 6.11
CA GLN A 108 -14.57 -7.40 7.17
C GLN A 108 -15.64 -8.40 6.65
N GLU A 109 -16.53 -7.94 5.77
CA GLU A 109 -17.56 -8.75 5.11
C GLU A 109 -16.94 -9.90 4.29
N THR A 110 -15.88 -9.62 3.53
CA THR A 110 -15.19 -10.62 2.71
C THR A 110 -14.64 -11.76 3.54
N GLN A 111 -14.11 -11.45 4.73
CA GLN A 111 -13.53 -12.44 5.64
C GLN A 111 -14.56 -13.04 6.60
N GLN A 112 -15.80 -12.52 6.61
CA GLN A 112 -16.90 -12.94 7.49
C GLN A 112 -16.53 -12.88 8.98
N ILE A 113 -15.73 -11.87 9.37
CA ILE A 113 -15.29 -11.69 10.75
C ILE A 113 -16.24 -10.71 11.46
N PRO A 114 -16.99 -11.12 12.50
CA PRO A 114 -17.85 -10.21 13.24
C PRO A 114 -17.03 -9.17 14.01
N THR A 115 -17.66 -8.07 14.40
CA THR A 115 -17.06 -7.09 15.30
C THR A 115 -17.09 -7.61 16.73
N GLU A 116 -15.93 -7.88 17.31
CA GLU A 116 -15.78 -8.37 18.69
C GLU A 116 -14.46 -7.91 19.30
N GLU A 117 -14.39 -7.92 20.63
CA GLU A 117 -13.16 -7.58 21.36
C GLU A 117 -12.19 -8.76 21.37
N VAL A 118 -10.93 -8.50 21.03
CA VAL A 118 -9.87 -9.50 20.89
C VAL A 118 -8.56 -9.01 21.47
N GLN A 119 -7.67 -9.96 21.82
CA GLN A 119 -6.28 -9.68 22.16
C GLN A 119 -5.42 -9.82 20.90
N LEU A 120 -4.75 -8.74 20.49
CA LEU A 120 -3.78 -8.75 19.39
C LEU A 120 -2.35 -8.64 19.93
N ASP A 121 -1.48 -9.55 19.49
CA ASP A 121 -0.04 -9.45 19.74
C ASP A 121 0.62 -8.60 18.64
N VAL A 122 1.24 -7.49 19.03
CA VAL A 122 2.07 -6.64 18.15
C VAL A 122 3.54 -6.79 18.54
N LEU A 123 4.40 -7.09 17.57
CA LEU A 123 5.83 -7.27 17.79
C LEU A 123 6.57 -5.95 17.76
N LEU A 124 7.58 -5.80 18.61
CA LEU A 124 8.64 -4.81 18.45
C LEU A 124 9.74 -5.40 17.55
N SER A 125 10.64 -4.54 17.05
CA SER A 125 11.72 -4.96 16.13
C SER A 125 12.71 -5.97 16.74
N ASN A 126 12.79 -6.05 18.07
CA ASN A 126 13.58 -7.05 18.80
C ASN A 126 12.79 -8.36 19.12
N GLY A 127 11.57 -8.52 18.60
CA GLY A 127 10.72 -9.69 18.83
C GLY A 127 9.88 -9.67 20.10
N GLN A 128 10.02 -8.64 20.96
CA GLN A 128 9.16 -8.50 22.13
C GLN A 128 7.69 -8.31 21.72
N LYS A 129 6.78 -9.00 22.41
CA LYS A 129 5.33 -8.91 22.18
C LYS A 129 4.70 -7.84 23.07
N VAL A 130 3.91 -6.97 22.44
CA VAL A 130 3.01 -6.01 23.09
C VAL A 130 1.59 -6.51 22.85
N LYS A 131 0.92 -6.94 23.92
CA LYS A 131 -0.46 -7.43 23.84
C LYS A 131 -1.43 -6.28 24.09
N VAL A 132 -2.31 -6.02 23.12
CA VAL A 132 -3.33 -4.96 23.17
C VAL A 132 -4.73 -5.54 23.01
N THR A 133 -5.70 -4.91 23.66
CA THR A 133 -7.13 -5.22 23.53
C THR A 133 -7.71 -4.27 22.50
N ILE A 134 -8.32 -4.81 21.45
CA ILE A 134 -8.86 -4.06 20.30
C ILE A 134 -10.18 -4.69 19.86
N LEU A 135 -10.95 -4.00 19.02
CA LEU A 135 -12.01 -4.62 18.23
C LEU A 135 -11.43 -5.22 16.94
N THR A 136 -12.02 -6.31 16.45
CA THR A 136 -11.68 -6.87 15.12
C THR A 136 -11.92 -5.88 13.97
N SER A 137 -12.75 -4.85 14.21
CA SER A 137 -13.08 -3.75 13.29
C SER A 137 -12.24 -2.49 13.48
N ASP A 138 -11.31 -2.48 14.44
CA ASP A 138 -10.41 -1.33 14.66
C ASP A 138 -9.49 -1.15 13.45
N GLN A 139 -9.33 0.08 13.00
CA GLN A 139 -8.46 0.41 11.87
C GLN A 139 -7.00 0.54 12.31
N THR A 140 -6.09 0.67 11.35
CA THR A 140 -4.64 0.75 11.62
C THR A 140 -4.26 1.80 12.66
N GLU A 141 -4.88 3.00 12.63
CA GLU A 141 -4.58 4.06 13.60
C GLU A 141 -5.08 3.70 15.00
N ASP A 142 -6.30 3.18 15.13
CA ASP A 142 -6.88 2.77 16.43
C ASP A 142 -5.99 1.72 17.12
N VAL A 143 -5.47 0.76 16.35
CA VAL A 143 -4.52 -0.26 16.85
C VAL A 143 -3.17 0.36 17.20
N LEU A 144 -2.67 1.31 16.40
CA LEU A 144 -1.41 2.01 16.68
C LEU A 144 -1.50 2.83 17.97
N GLU A 145 -2.61 3.53 18.19
CA GLU A 145 -2.91 4.26 19.43
C GLU A 145 -3.01 3.32 20.64
N ALA A 146 -3.69 2.18 20.50
CA ALA A 146 -3.76 1.17 21.56
C ALA A 146 -2.36 0.63 21.94
N VAL A 147 -1.48 0.42 20.96
CA VAL A 147 -0.09 0.03 21.18
C VAL A 147 0.71 1.15 21.84
N ALA A 148 0.55 2.39 21.39
CA ALA A 148 1.21 3.55 21.98
C ALA A 148 0.82 3.74 23.45
N LEU A 149 -0.48 3.68 23.75
CA LEU A 149 -1.00 3.73 25.11
C LEU A 149 -0.42 2.60 25.99
N LYS A 150 -0.35 1.37 25.45
CA LYS A 150 0.22 0.22 26.17
C LYS A 150 1.71 0.38 26.48
N LEU A 151 2.43 1.12 25.64
CA LEU A 151 3.87 1.39 25.78
C LEU A 151 4.19 2.68 26.53
N ASP A 152 3.17 3.47 26.90
CA ASP A 152 3.33 4.84 27.43
C ASP A 152 4.11 5.75 26.46
N LEU A 153 3.87 5.57 25.15
CA LEU A 153 4.46 6.42 24.11
C LEU A 153 3.67 7.75 24.02
N PRO A 154 4.31 8.91 24.15
CA PRO A 154 3.65 10.20 24.02
C PRO A 154 2.93 10.38 22.68
N GLU A 155 1.75 11.01 22.71
CA GLU A 155 0.89 11.21 21.54
C GLU A 155 1.60 11.91 20.38
N ASP A 156 2.46 12.87 20.68
CA ASP A 156 3.23 13.62 19.69
C ASP A 156 4.29 12.78 18.98
N LEU A 157 4.65 11.61 19.53
CA LEU A 157 5.57 10.66 18.93
C LEU A 157 4.88 9.53 18.15
N ILE A 158 3.56 9.33 18.28
CA ILE A 158 2.84 8.21 17.64
C ILE A 158 3.09 8.18 16.13
N GLY A 159 2.97 9.33 15.46
CA GLY A 159 3.12 9.41 14.01
C GLY A 159 4.53 9.07 13.48
N TYR A 160 5.56 9.04 14.34
CA TYR A 160 6.90 8.59 13.95
C TYR A 160 6.99 7.07 13.77
N PHE A 161 6.01 6.32 14.24
CA PHE A 161 5.93 4.87 14.14
C PHE A 161 4.77 4.44 13.24
N HIS A 162 4.78 3.17 12.83
CA HIS A 162 3.67 2.59 12.07
C HIS A 162 3.61 1.07 12.24
N LEU A 163 2.48 0.47 11.85
CA LEU A 163 2.26 -0.97 11.86
C LEU A 163 2.57 -1.61 10.50
N PHE A 164 3.35 -2.67 10.52
CA PHE A 164 3.76 -3.43 9.35
C PHE A 164 3.26 -4.86 9.48
N LEU A 165 2.75 -5.41 8.37
CA LEU A 165 2.57 -6.86 8.24
C LEU A 165 3.93 -7.45 7.87
N VAL A 166 4.41 -8.38 8.68
CA VAL A 166 5.70 -9.07 8.47
C VAL A 166 5.48 -10.58 8.49
N ARG A 167 6.39 -11.32 7.85
CA ARG A 167 6.50 -12.77 8.01
C ARG A 167 7.75 -13.06 8.84
N GLU A 168 7.58 -13.80 9.92
CA GLU A 168 8.65 -14.28 10.79
C GLU A 168 9.22 -15.59 10.24
N ALA A 169 10.52 -15.59 9.92
CA ALA A 169 11.26 -16.77 9.51
C ALA A 169 11.66 -17.63 10.72
N LYS A 170 12.11 -18.87 10.47
CA LYS A 170 12.46 -19.83 11.54
C LYS A 170 13.62 -19.39 12.43
N ASP A 171 14.49 -18.53 11.91
CA ASP A 171 15.62 -17.93 12.62
C ASP A 171 15.24 -16.64 13.37
N GLY A 172 13.96 -16.25 13.36
CA GLY A 172 13.45 -15.03 13.98
C GLY A 172 13.63 -13.76 13.15
N ALA A 173 14.15 -13.86 11.92
CA ALA A 173 14.22 -12.73 10.99
C ALA A 173 12.81 -12.33 10.50
N PHE A 174 12.62 -11.05 10.19
CA PHE A 174 11.34 -10.55 9.68
C PHE A 174 11.47 -10.13 8.21
N SER A 175 10.66 -10.74 7.35
CA SER A 175 10.42 -10.31 5.99
C SER A 175 9.26 -9.33 5.97
N PHE A 176 9.49 -8.07 5.60
CA PHE A 176 8.45 -7.05 5.55
C PHE A 176 7.55 -7.23 4.33
N ILE A 177 6.26 -7.50 4.56
CA ILE A 177 5.30 -7.76 3.48
C ILE A 177 4.70 -6.45 2.98
N ARG A 178 4.28 -5.58 3.89
CA ARG A 178 3.73 -4.25 3.59
C ARG A 178 3.50 -3.41 4.86
N LYS A 179 3.48 -2.09 4.68
CA LYS A 179 2.95 -1.12 5.66
C LYS A 179 1.42 -1.16 5.62
N LEU A 180 0.75 -1.32 6.76
CA LEU A 180 -0.71 -1.32 6.83
C LEU A 180 -1.27 0.08 6.52
N GLN A 181 -2.32 0.17 5.71
CA GLN A 181 -2.94 1.43 5.32
C GLN A 181 -4.01 1.86 6.33
N GLU A 182 -4.36 3.14 6.33
CA GLU A 182 -5.32 3.72 7.28
C GLU A 182 -6.71 3.04 7.22
N PHE A 183 -7.13 2.59 6.03
CA PHE A 183 -8.40 1.88 5.83
C PHE A 183 -8.33 0.36 6.06
N GLU A 184 -7.20 -0.16 6.53
CA GLU A 184 -7.09 -1.59 6.82
C GLU A 184 -7.45 -1.89 8.27
N LEU A 185 -7.96 -3.10 8.48
CA LEU A 185 -8.22 -3.68 9.78
C LEU A 185 -7.04 -4.62 10.12
N PRO A 186 -6.12 -4.26 11.04
CA PRO A 186 -4.91 -5.05 11.29
C PRO A 186 -5.21 -6.50 11.71
N TYR A 187 -6.24 -6.70 12.55
CA TYR A 187 -6.66 -8.03 12.99
C TYR A 187 -7.10 -8.92 11.81
N VAL A 188 -7.96 -8.39 10.93
CA VAL A 188 -8.44 -9.10 9.74
C VAL A 188 -7.29 -9.36 8.78
N SER A 189 -6.41 -8.38 8.59
CA SER A 189 -5.26 -8.45 7.67
C SER A 189 -4.29 -9.57 8.02
N VAL A 190 -4.00 -9.80 9.30
CA VAL A 190 -3.13 -10.90 9.74
C VAL A 190 -3.86 -12.24 9.80
N THR A 191 -5.11 -12.26 10.29
CA THR A 191 -5.85 -13.51 10.54
C THR A 191 -6.34 -14.16 9.24
N SER A 192 -6.71 -13.37 8.24
CA SER A 192 -7.14 -13.86 6.91
C SER A 192 -6.10 -14.70 6.19
N LEU A 193 -4.81 -14.51 6.50
CA LEU A 193 -3.71 -15.29 5.92
C LEU A 193 -3.65 -16.73 6.44
N ARG A 194 -4.31 -17.02 7.58
CA ARG A 194 -4.37 -18.34 8.21
C ARG A 194 -3.01 -19.03 8.36
N ASN A 195 -1.96 -18.22 8.57
CA ASN A 195 -0.60 -18.70 8.75
C ASN A 195 0.03 -17.95 9.93
N PRO A 196 0.44 -18.69 11.00
CA PRO A 196 0.97 -18.08 12.21
C PRO A 196 2.33 -17.41 12.03
N GLU A 197 3.03 -17.61 10.91
CA GLU A 197 4.28 -16.90 10.59
C GLU A 197 4.04 -15.41 10.32
N TYR A 198 2.82 -15.01 9.95
CA TYR A 198 2.51 -13.60 9.73
C TYR A 198 2.18 -12.90 11.04
N LYS A 199 2.78 -11.72 11.24
CA LYS A 199 2.71 -10.92 12.46
C LYS A 199 2.49 -9.46 12.13
N ILE A 200 1.93 -8.72 13.09
CA ILE A 200 1.93 -7.26 13.07
C ILE A 200 3.14 -6.77 13.85
N LEU A 201 3.89 -5.81 13.29
CA LEU A 201 5.11 -5.27 13.87
C LEU A 201 5.08 -3.74 13.92
N LEU A 202 5.46 -3.16 15.06
CA LEU A 202 5.68 -1.73 15.24
C LEU A 202 7.12 -1.36 14.87
N ARG A 203 7.30 -0.36 14.01
CA ARG A 203 8.62 0.17 13.61
C ARG A 203 8.57 1.67 13.35
N LYS A 204 9.71 2.36 13.48
CA LYS A 204 9.84 3.75 13.00
C LYS A 204 9.48 3.82 11.50
N SER A 205 8.81 4.89 11.08
CA SER A 205 8.22 4.99 9.73
C SER A 205 8.63 6.24 8.94
N TYR A 206 9.79 6.81 9.28
CA TYR A 206 10.46 7.93 8.60
C TYR A 206 11.86 7.53 8.12
N TRP A 207 12.41 8.27 7.16
CA TRP A 207 13.68 7.92 6.49
C TRP A 207 14.87 8.75 6.97
N ASP A 208 14.67 10.04 7.22
CA ASP A 208 15.75 10.93 7.67
C ASP A 208 16.04 10.78 9.17
N SER A 209 17.30 10.49 9.48
CA SER A 209 17.80 10.32 10.84
C SER A 209 17.78 11.61 11.66
N ALA A 210 17.61 12.79 11.04
CA ALA A 210 17.36 14.03 11.78
C ALA A 210 16.12 13.93 12.67
N PHE A 211 15.13 13.12 12.31
CA PHE A 211 13.94 12.86 13.13
C PHE A 211 14.19 11.93 14.31
N ASP A 212 15.33 11.23 14.36
CA ASP A 212 15.69 10.45 15.54
C ASP A 212 15.87 11.37 16.76
N ASP A 213 16.28 12.64 16.57
CA ASP A 213 16.47 13.61 17.65
C ASP A 213 15.19 13.82 18.45
N ASP A 214 14.08 14.09 17.75
CA ASP A 214 12.75 14.26 18.31
C ASP A 214 12.31 13.02 19.12
N VAL A 215 12.53 11.83 18.54
CA VAL A 215 12.11 10.57 19.14
C VAL A 215 12.97 10.20 20.36
N MET A 216 14.26 10.54 20.34
CA MET A 216 15.19 10.29 21.44
C MET A 216 15.02 11.25 22.62
N GLU A 217 14.28 12.35 22.48
CA GLU A 217 13.95 13.26 23.60
C GLU A 217 13.12 12.55 24.67
N GLN A 218 12.25 11.62 24.26
CA GLN A 218 11.40 10.86 25.17
C GLN A 218 11.99 9.48 25.46
N ARG A 219 11.88 9.05 26.73
CA ARG A 219 12.46 7.78 27.19
C ARG A 219 11.93 6.57 26.42
N VAL A 220 10.62 6.51 26.15
CA VAL A 220 10.00 5.39 25.42
C VAL A 220 10.43 5.40 23.96
N GLY A 221 10.43 6.56 23.30
CA GLY A 221 10.93 6.70 21.93
C GLY A 221 12.40 6.29 21.79
N LEU A 222 13.27 6.75 22.70
CA LEU A 222 14.68 6.32 22.78
C LEU A 222 14.81 4.80 22.91
N ASN A 223 13.99 4.17 23.77
CA ASN A 223 14.03 2.72 23.96
C ASN A 223 13.59 1.95 22.71
N LEU A 224 12.56 2.41 22.01
CA LEU A 224 12.07 1.81 20.78
C LEU A 224 13.11 1.90 19.66
N LEU A 225 13.70 3.09 19.45
CA LEU A 225 14.77 3.27 18.47
C LEU A 225 16.02 2.45 18.81
N TYR A 226 16.39 2.40 20.09
CA TYR A 226 17.52 1.59 20.53
C TYR A 226 17.29 0.10 20.26
N ALA A 227 16.13 -0.44 20.66
CA ALA A 227 15.79 -1.85 20.44
C ALA A 227 15.77 -2.21 18.95
N GLN A 228 15.23 -1.31 18.12
CA GLN A 228 15.26 -1.46 16.67
C GLN A 228 16.69 -1.46 16.12
N THR A 229 17.52 -0.50 16.55
CA THR A 229 18.89 -0.35 16.05
C THR A 229 19.76 -1.56 16.41
N VAL A 230 19.62 -2.09 17.64
CA VAL A 230 20.29 -3.33 18.06
C VAL A 230 19.89 -4.49 17.16
N ALA A 231 18.57 -4.70 16.95
CA ALA A 231 18.07 -5.77 16.10
C ALA A 231 18.55 -5.63 14.65
N ASP A 232 18.59 -4.42 14.10
CA ASP A 232 19.07 -4.15 12.74
C ASP A 232 20.58 -4.45 12.59
N ILE A 233 21.39 -4.20 13.63
CA ILE A 233 22.83 -4.57 13.66
C ILE A 233 23.00 -6.09 13.77
N GLU A 234 22.26 -6.75 14.67
CA GLU A 234 22.34 -8.21 14.89
C GLU A 234 21.93 -8.99 13.64
N ARG A 235 20.99 -8.45 12.85
CA ARG A 235 20.54 -9.01 11.57
C ARG A 235 21.46 -8.68 10.39
N GLY A 236 22.51 -7.89 10.61
CA GLY A 236 23.42 -7.44 9.55
C GLY A 236 22.77 -6.45 8.56
N TRP A 237 21.67 -5.80 8.92
CA TRP A 237 21.08 -4.75 8.10
C TRP A 237 21.92 -3.48 8.14
N ILE A 238 22.43 -3.16 9.33
CA ILE A 238 23.41 -2.10 9.58
C ILE A 238 24.80 -2.75 9.64
N LEU A 239 25.73 -2.24 8.86
CA LEU A 239 27.08 -2.82 8.77
C LEU A 239 28.05 -2.04 9.67
N ALA A 240 28.68 -2.76 10.59
CA ALA A 240 29.75 -2.27 11.45
C ALA A 240 31.02 -3.09 11.24
N ASN A 241 32.18 -2.43 11.30
CA ASN A 241 33.46 -3.11 11.35
C ASN A 241 33.78 -3.62 12.76
N LYS A 242 34.88 -4.37 12.92
CA LYS A 242 35.26 -4.98 14.21
C LYS A 242 35.42 -3.97 15.35
N GLU A 243 36.00 -2.81 15.08
CA GLU A 243 36.21 -1.77 16.09
C GLU A 243 34.88 -1.09 16.47
N GLN A 244 34.04 -0.78 15.48
CA GLN A 244 32.70 -0.26 15.72
C GLN A 244 31.85 -1.23 16.54
N HIS A 245 31.90 -2.54 16.26
CA HIS A 245 31.23 -3.55 17.09
C HIS A 245 31.72 -3.55 18.53
N ARG A 246 33.03 -3.38 18.76
CA ARG A 246 33.60 -3.29 20.12
C ARG A 246 33.07 -2.05 20.85
N GLN A 247 33.00 -0.91 20.18
CA GLN A 247 32.48 0.34 20.74
C GLN A 247 30.99 0.23 21.06
N LEU A 248 30.18 -0.27 20.13
CA LEU A 248 28.74 -0.52 20.32
C LEU A 248 28.50 -1.45 21.51
N LYS A 249 29.26 -2.55 21.62
CA LYS A 249 29.16 -3.48 22.75
C LYS A 249 29.49 -2.79 24.08
N SER A 250 30.54 -1.96 24.12
CA SER A 250 30.87 -1.19 25.33
C SER A 250 29.76 -0.20 25.72
N LEU A 251 29.13 0.47 24.74
CA LEU A 251 28.01 1.38 24.99
C LEU A 251 26.77 0.62 25.48
N GLN A 252 26.51 -0.58 24.96
CA GLN A 252 25.45 -1.46 25.42
C GLN A 252 25.67 -1.93 26.86
N GLU A 253 26.90 -2.33 27.23
CA GLU A 253 27.28 -2.69 28.60
C GLU A 253 27.13 -1.52 29.58
N LYS A 254 27.37 -0.28 29.13
CA LYS A 254 27.16 0.95 29.90
C LYS A 254 25.71 1.44 29.91
N VAL A 255 24.81 0.79 29.16
CA VAL A 255 23.41 1.18 28.97
C VAL A 255 23.28 2.61 28.40
N SER A 256 24.30 3.08 27.66
CA SER A 256 24.36 4.40 27.03
C SER A 256 23.60 4.39 25.70
N LYS A 257 22.26 4.27 25.76
CA LYS A 257 21.41 4.06 24.58
C LYS A 257 21.48 5.20 23.56
N LYS A 258 21.55 6.45 24.04
CA LYS A 258 21.60 7.63 23.16
C LYS A 258 22.90 7.66 22.39
N GLU A 259 24.03 7.50 23.07
CA GLU A 259 25.36 7.43 22.47
C GLU A 259 25.50 6.22 21.53
N PHE A 260 24.88 5.09 21.87
CA PHE A 260 24.80 3.92 20.97
C PHE A 260 24.11 4.28 19.66
N ILE A 261 22.94 4.92 19.71
CA ILE A 261 22.22 5.35 18.49
C ILE A 261 23.05 6.38 17.72
N ARG A 262 23.70 7.35 18.40
CA ARG A 262 24.58 8.33 17.75
C ARG A 262 25.73 7.68 16.99
N LEU A 263 26.37 6.67 17.58
CA LEU A 263 27.38 5.90 16.86
C LEU A 263 26.75 5.13 15.69
N ALA A 264 25.60 4.49 15.91
CA ALA A 264 24.91 3.73 14.89
C ALA A 264 24.47 4.58 13.67
N GLN A 265 24.07 5.84 13.88
CA GLN A 265 23.73 6.80 12.82
C GLN A 265 24.89 7.04 11.83
N THR A 266 26.13 6.78 12.24
CA THR A 266 27.32 6.91 11.37
C THR A 266 27.62 5.63 10.56
N LEU A 267 26.93 4.54 10.84
CA LEU A 267 27.19 3.23 10.23
C LEU A 267 26.52 3.08 8.87
N LYS A 268 27.12 2.25 8.02
CA LYS A 268 26.59 1.99 6.68
C LYS A 268 25.22 1.30 6.79
N TYR A 269 24.27 1.83 6.04
CA TYR A 269 22.86 1.38 6.00
C TYR A 269 22.05 1.63 7.28
N TYR A 270 22.48 2.50 8.20
CA TYR A 270 21.59 2.99 9.25
C TYR A 270 20.32 3.62 8.66
N GLY A 271 19.15 3.24 9.18
CA GLY A 271 17.86 3.72 8.70
C GLY A 271 17.35 3.03 7.42
N TYR A 272 18.07 2.06 6.88
CA TYR A 272 17.61 1.29 5.72
C TYR A 272 16.67 0.16 6.15
N LEU A 273 15.72 -0.18 5.28
CA LEU A 273 14.97 -1.41 5.31
C LEU A 273 15.56 -2.37 4.28
N LYS A 274 16.02 -3.54 4.71
CA LYS A 274 16.57 -4.58 3.83
C LYS A 274 15.49 -5.59 3.45
N PHE A 275 15.61 -6.12 2.24
CA PHE A 275 14.68 -7.09 1.67
C PHE A 275 15.35 -8.44 1.49
N ASP A 276 14.54 -9.49 1.40
CA ASP A 276 15.00 -10.85 1.16
C ASP A 276 15.74 -10.94 -0.19
N PRO A 277 16.70 -11.87 -0.32
CA PRO A 277 17.38 -12.11 -1.59
C PRO A 277 16.37 -12.36 -2.72
N CYS A 278 16.55 -11.65 -3.83
CA CYS A 278 15.64 -11.66 -4.96
C CYS A 278 16.39 -11.56 -6.29
N ILE A 279 15.68 -11.35 -7.40
CA ILE A 279 16.26 -11.32 -8.76
C ILE A 279 16.08 -9.95 -9.39
N THR A 280 17.08 -9.50 -10.15
CA THR A 280 17.04 -8.26 -10.93
C THR A 280 17.46 -8.49 -12.37
N ASP A 281 17.07 -7.59 -13.27
CA ASP A 281 17.58 -7.51 -14.64
C ASP A 281 18.82 -6.62 -14.82
N PHE A 282 19.33 -6.07 -13.72
CA PHE A 282 20.47 -5.15 -13.70
C PHE A 282 21.63 -5.67 -12.82
N PRO A 283 22.89 -5.62 -13.27
CA PRO A 283 23.35 -5.10 -14.57
C PRO A 283 23.07 -6.06 -15.73
N GLU A 284 22.78 -7.32 -15.43
CA GLU A 284 22.46 -8.37 -16.39
C GLU A 284 21.20 -9.13 -15.93
N LYS A 285 20.50 -9.77 -16.86
CA LYS A 285 19.26 -10.50 -16.57
C LYS A 285 19.52 -11.69 -15.65
N GLY A 286 18.72 -11.79 -14.58
CA GLY A 286 18.74 -12.94 -13.70
C GLY A 286 19.78 -12.85 -12.58
N CYS A 287 20.41 -11.68 -12.37
CA CYS A 287 21.32 -11.51 -11.25
C CYS A 287 20.59 -11.63 -9.91
N HIS A 288 21.21 -12.32 -8.96
CA HIS A 288 20.77 -12.32 -7.57
C HIS A 288 21.11 -10.97 -6.93
N VAL A 289 20.18 -10.42 -6.17
CA VAL A 289 20.35 -9.12 -5.52
C VAL A 289 19.75 -9.11 -4.13
N ILE A 290 20.41 -8.42 -3.21
CA ILE A 290 19.81 -7.96 -1.96
C ILE A 290 19.55 -6.46 -2.10
N VAL A 291 18.30 -6.05 -1.92
CA VAL A 291 17.89 -4.65 -2.04
C VAL A 291 17.77 -4.04 -0.64
N GLY A 292 18.23 -2.80 -0.48
CA GLY A 292 17.95 -1.96 0.68
C GLY A 292 17.29 -0.65 0.25
N ALA A 293 16.25 -0.22 0.94
CA ALA A 293 15.65 1.09 0.74
C ALA A 293 15.97 1.99 1.94
N GLY A 294 16.44 3.21 1.68
CA GLY A 294 16.79 4.19 2.72
C GLY A 294 17.57 5.34 2.13
N ASN A 295 17.75 6.44 2.88
CA ASN A 295 18.54 7.60 2.44
C ASN A 295 18.18 8.11 1.01
N SER A 296 16.88 8.11 0.69
CA SER A 296 16.36 8.51 -0.62
C SER A 296 16.97 7.72 -1.81
N GLU A 297 17.26 6.44 -1.59
CA GLU A 297 17.77 5.53 -2.64
C GLU A 297 17.27 4.09 -2.47
N LEU A 298 17.34 3.33 -3.56
CA LEU A 298 17.43 1.88 -3.52
C LEU A 298 18.88 1.47 -3.72
N ASN A 299 19.45 0.85 -2.71
CA ASN A 299 20.77 0.24 -2.75
C ASN A 299 20.66 -1.22 -3.19
N PHE A 300 21.45 -1.62 -4.17
CA PHE A 300 21.51 -2.96 -4.71
C PHE A 300 22.86 -3.56 -4.34
N GLN A 301 22.85 -4.72 -3.70
CA GLN A 301 24.01 -5.59 -3.55
C GLN A 301 23.83 -6.77 -4.49
N VAL A 302 24.42 -6.68 -5.67
CA VAL A 302 24.23 -7.64 -6.77
C VAL A 302 25.36 -8.67 -6.74
N LYS A 303 24.99 -9.95 -6.80
CA LYS A 303 25.92 -11.06 -7.01
C LYS A 303 25.99 -11.37 -8.51
N LEU A 304 27.16 -11.12 -9.10
CA LEU A 304 27.43 -11.39 -10.52
C LEU A 304 27.69 -12.89 -10.77
N PRO A 305 27.61 -13.36 -12.04
CA PRO A 305 27.86 -14.76 -12.39
C PRO A 305 29.26 -15.28 -12.00
N ASN A 306 30.24 -14.39 -11.86
CA ASN A 306 31.60 -14.72 -11.42
C ASN A 306 31.76 -14.71 -9.87
N ASP A 307 30.65 -14.80 -9.14
CA ASP A 307 30.55 -14.71 -7.67
C ASP A 307 31.03 -13.38 -7.04
N GLN A 308 31.39 -12.37 -7.85
CA GLN A 308 31.71 -11.06 -7.32
C GLN A 308 30.45 -10.33 -6.86
N ILE A 309 30.53 -9.71 -5.69
CA ILE A 309 29.48 -8.84 -5.18
C ILE A 309 29.80 -7.40 -5.58
N LYS A 310 28.89 -6.76 -6.31
CA LYS A 310 28.96 -5.34 -6.63
C LYS A 310 27.82 -4.59 -5.96
N GLU A 311 28.09 -3.37 -5.56
CA GLU A 311 27.06 -2.47 -5.03
C GLU A 311 26.71 -1.40 -6.05
N GLY A 312 25.42 -1.09 -6.16
CA GLY A 312 24.87 0.01 -6.96
C GLY A 312 23.84 0.79 -6.15
N SER A 313 23.70 2.08 -6.44
CA SER A 313 22.75 2.96 -5.75
C SER A 313 21.88 3.69 -6.78
N PHE A 314 20.57 3.59 -6.60
CA PHE A 314 19.57 4.24 -7.44
C PHE A 314 18.87 5.33 -6.62
N LYS A 315 19.21 6.60 -6.87
CA LYS A 315 18.59 7.74 -6.18
C LYS A 315 17.13 7.89 -6.59
N VAL A 316 16.25 8.05 -5.61
CA VAL A 316 14.81 8.26 -5.85
C VAL A 316 14.57 9.47 -6.75
N THR A 317 15.37 10.54 -6.60
CA THR A 317 15.30 11.77 -7.41
C THR A 317 15.56 11.57 -8.90
N ARG A 318 16.12 10.42 -9.31
CA ARG A 318 16.41 10.07 -10.70
C ARG A 318 15.45 9.02 -11.28
N MET A 319 14.45 8.61 -10.51
CA MET A 319 13.43 7.66 -10.94
C MET A 319 12.27 8.43 -11.55
N ARG A 320 12.03 8.34 -12.86
CA ARG A 320 10.91 9.05 -13.50
C ARG A 320 9.57 8.53 -13.00
N CYS A 321 9.45 7.21 -12.96
CA CYS A 321 8.28 6.54 -12.46
C CYS A 321 8.61 5.09 -12.06
N TRP A 322 7.67 4.43 -11.39
CA TRP A 322 7.73 2.99 -11.13
C TRP A 322 6.35 2.34 -11.22
N ARG A 323 6.34 1.01 -11.39
CA ARG A 323 5.12 0.18 -11.45
C ARG A 323 5.34 -1.13 -10.72
N VAL A 324 4.26 -1.65 -10.15
CA VAL A 324 4.21 -3.01 -9.60
C VAL A 324 3.34 -3.86 -10.51
N THR A 325 3.87 -4.99 -10.96
CA THR A 325 3.15 -5.95 -11.80
C THR A 325 3.03 -7.27 -11.08
N SER A 326 1.93 -7.96 -11.34
CA SER A 326 1.62 -9.29 -10.84
C SER A 326 1.31 -10.18 -12.03
N SER A 327 1.91 -11.36 -12.08
CA SER A 327 1.61 -12.36 -13.11
C SER A 327 1.46 -13.74 -12.48
N VAL A 328 0.49 -14.51 -12.98
CA VAL A 328 0.33 -15.91 -12.63
C VAL A 328 1.09 -16.72 -13.70
N PRO A 329 2.04 -17.60 -13.33
CA PRO A 329 2.70 -18.46 -14.29
C PRO A 329 1.65 -19.32 -15.02
N VAL A 330 1.54 -19.17 -16.33
CA VAL A 330 0.64 -20.00 -17.14
C VAL A 330 1.28 -21.39 -17.27
N HIS A 331 0.76 -22.38 -16.54
CA HIS A 331 1.15 -23.77 -16.77
C HIS A 331 0.51 -24.26 -18.08
N ASN A 332 1.28 -24.22 -19.17
CA ASN A 332 0.97 -24.99 -20.38
C ASN A 332 1.26 -26.47 -20.10
N GLY A 333 0.29 -27.21 -19.57
CA GLY A 333 0.43 -28.64 -19.33
C GLY A 333 -0.88 -29.29 -18.87
N THR A 334 -1.25 -30.37 -19.55
CA THR A 334 -2.46 -31.18 -19.40
C THR A 334 -2.90 -31.50 -17.97
N SER A 335 -4.21 -31.37 -17.75
CA SER A 335 -5.05 -31.92 -16.68
C SER A 335 -4.36 -32.88 -15.71
N GLY A 336 -4.01 -32.37 -14.53
CA GLY A 336 -3.58 -33.17 -13.39
C GLY A 336 -4.00 -32.45 -12.11
N THR A 337 -4.82 -33.10 -11.31
CA THR A 337 -5.28 -32.65 -9.99
C THR A 337 -4.09 -32.49 -9.04
N SER A 338 -3.53 -31.29 -8.95
CA SER A 338 -2.72 -30.88 -7.81
C SER A 338 -3.14 -29.47 -7.39
N SER A 339 -3.65 -29.36 -6.16
CA SER A 339 -3.98 -28.10 -5.48
C SER A 339 -2.72 -27.33 -5.06
N GLY A 340 -1.76 -27.19 -5.97
CA GLY A 340 -0.60 -26.34 -5.79
C GLY A 340 -1.01 -24.89 -6.01
N LYS A 341 -0.93 -24.05 -4.98
CA LYS A 341 -1.11 -22.59 -5.12
C LYS A 341 -0.14 -22.10 -6.19
N SER A 342 -0.64 -21.64 -7.34
CA SER A 342 0.19 -20.96 -8.34
C SER A 342 0.89 -19.79 -7.67
N GLU A 343 2.22 -19.82 -7.64
CA GLU A 343 3.00 -18.77 -6.99
C GLU A 343 2.94 -17.51 -7.87
N VAL A 344 2.30 -16.46 -7.33
CA VAL A 344 2.17 -15.18 -8.03
C VAL A 344 3.56 -14.54 -8.14
N LYS A 345 4.00 -14.28 -9.36
CA LYS A 345 5.25 -13.55 -9.60
C LYS A 345 4.99 -12.06 -9.52
N LEU A 346 5.58 -11.42 -8.51
CA LEU A 346 5.54 -9.98 -8.31
C LEU A 346 6.83 -9.31 -8.78
N GLU A 347 6.68 -8.18 -9.45
CA GLU A 347 7.79 -7.38 -9.95
C GLU A 347 7.59 -5.90 -9.62
N LEU A 348 8.67 -5.23 -9.23
CA LEU A 348 8.77 -3.77 -9.21
C LEU A 348 9.69 -3.35 -10.33
N ALA A 349 9.19 -2.56 -11.27
CA ALA A 349 10.00 -1.94 -12.31
C ALA A 349 10.03 -0.42 -12.11
N PHE A 350 11.20 0.20 -12.20
CA PHE A 350 11.36 1.65 -12.15
C PHE A 350 12.19 2.13 -13.33
N GLU A 351 11.87 3.32 -13.82
CA GLU A 351 12.57 3.93 -14.94
C GLU A 351 13.55 4.98 -14.44
N TYR A 352 14.83 4.75 -14.70
CA TYR A 352 15.92 5.47 -14.08
C TYR A 352 16.73 6.28 -15.09
N LEU A 353 17.05 7.53 -14.75
CA LEU A 353 17.96 8.36 -15.53
C LEU A 353 19.40 7.90 -15.30
N MET A 354 19.93 7.07 -16.20
CA MET A 354 21.26 6.46 -16.10
C MET A 354 22.38 7.45 -16.41
N SER A 355 22.14 8.33 -17.37
CA SER A 355 23.02 9.43 -17.79
C SER A 355 22.17 10.43 -18.57
N LYS A 356 22.79 11.53 -19.02
CA LYS A 356 22.17 12.52 -19.89
C LYS A 356 21.34 11.86 -21.00
N ASP A 357 20.08 12.25 -21.11
CA ASP A 357 19.10 11.75 -22.07
C ASP A 357 18.91 10.21 -22.13
N ARG A 358 19.37 9.46 -21.12
CA ARG A 358 19.35 7.99 -21.13
C ARG A 358 18.55 7.44 -19.96
N LEU A 359 17.26 7.23 -20.21
CA LEU A 359 16.36 6.51 -19.30
C LEU A 359 16.43 5.00 -19.57
N GLN A 360 16.42 4.20 -18.50
CA GLN A 360 16.42 2.74 -18.58
C GLN A 360 15.49 2.17 -17.50
N TRP A 361 14.69 1.17 -17.88
CA TRP A 361 13.93 0.38 -16.91
C TRP A 361 14.83 -0.63 -16.19
N VAL A 362 14.71 -0.68 -14.88
CA VAL A 362 15.31 -1.69 -14.00
C VAL A 362 14.18 -2.43 -13.29
N THR A 363 14.22 -3.75 -13.33
CA THR A 363 13.16 -4.63 -12.82
C THR A 363 13.69 -5.51 -11.70
N ILE A 364 13.00 -5.48 -10.56
CA ILE A 364 13.22 -6.36 -9.42
C ILE A 364 12.07 -7.37 -9.38
N THR A 365 12.37 -8.66 -9.54
CA THR A 365 11.42 -9.75 -9.26
C THR A 365 11.55 -10.15 -7.80
N SER A 366 10.55 -9.84 -6.98
CA SER A 366 10.57 -10.13 -5.54
C SER A 366 9.15 -10.31 -5.01
N PRO A 367 8.90 -11.28 -4.10
CA PRO A 367 7.65 -11.35 -3.34
C PRO A 367 7.35 -10.07 -2.54
N GLN A 368 8.37 -9.25 -2.27
CA GLN A 368 8.27 -7.98 -1.54
C GLN A 368 8.22 -6.75 -2.46
N ALA A 369 7.94 -6.90 -3.77
CA ALA A 369 7.83 -5.79 -4.73
C ALA A 369 6.87 -4.67 -4.26
N ILE A 370 5.81 -5.06 -3.57
CA ILE A 370 4.81 -4.15 -2.99
C ILE A 370 5.42 -3.29 -1.90
N MET A 371 6.13 -3.91 -0.95
CA MET A 371 6.81 -3.20 0.12
C MET A 371 7.91 -2.28 -0.42
N LEU A 372 8.66 -2.72 -1.44
CA LEU A 372 9.63 -1.86 -2.14
C LEU A 372 8.95 -0.62 -2.75
N SER A 373 7.80 -0.78 -3.42
CA SER A 373 7.01 0.33 -3.96
C SER A 373 6.51 1.29 -2.86
N ILE A 374 6.09 0.75 -1.72
CA ILE A 374 5.68 1.55 -0.55
C ILE A 374 6.87 2.35 -0.01
N CYS A 375 8.07 1.76 0.04
CA CYS A 375 9.28 2.49 0.45
C CYS A 375 9.61 3.64 -0.51
N LEU A 376 9.54 3.40 -1.83
CA LEU A 376 9.74 4.45 -2.84
C LEU A 376 8.77 5.60 -2.64
N GLN A 377 7.45 5.30 -2.57
CA GLN A 377 6.42 6.30 -2.35
C GLN A 377 6.70 7.10 -1.06
N SER A 378 7.01 6.41 0.04
CA SER A 378 7.24 7.06 1.32
C SER A 378 8.49 7.94 1.33
N MET A 379 9.55 7.58 0.60
CA MET A 379 10.73 8.43 0.45
C MET A 379 10.42 9.66 -0.43
N VAL A 380 9.63 9.52 -1.50
CA VAL A 380 9.17 10.64 -2.33
C VAL A 380 8.32 11.60 -1.50
N ASP A 381 7.33 11.10 -0.75
CA ASP A 381 6.45 11.91 0.08
C ASP A 381 7.25 12.75 1.09
N GLU A 382 8.24 12.13 1.76
CA GLU A 382 9.13 12.82 2.69
C GLU A 382 9.98 13.91 2.02
N LEU A 383 10.53 13.64 0.83
CA LEU A 383 11.28 14.62 0.04
C LEU A 383 10.41 15.80 -0.39
N MET A 384 9.16 15.54 -0.79
CA MET A 384 8.21 16.58 -1.21
C MET A 384 7.79 17.49 -0.04
N VAL A 385 7.62 16.92 1.16
CA VAL A 385 7.37 17.70 2.39
C VAL A 385 8.56 18.60 2.72
N LYS A 386 9.79 18.09 2.61
CA LYS A 386 11.01 18.90 2.83
C LYS A 386 11.15 20.02 1.81
N LYS A 387 10.96 19.72 0.53
CA LYS A 387 11.07 20.71 -0.56
C LYS A 387 10.05 21.85 -0.43
N SER A 388 8.86 21.56 0.06
CA SER A 388 7.81 22.58 0.30
C SER A 388 8.01 23.40 1.58
N GLY A 389 9.12 23.20 2.31
CA GLY A 389 9.35 23.84 3.62
C GLY A 389 8.36 23.37 4.68
N GLY A 390 7.62 22.28 4.40
CA GLY A 390 6.68 21.68 5.32
C GLY A 390 7.40 21.06 6.51
N SER A 391 6.81 21.17 7.70
CA SER A 391 7.30 20.43 8.85
C SER A 391 6.73 19.01 8.81
N ILE A 392 7.59 17.99 8.79
CA ILE A 392 7.13 16.60 8.89
C ILE A 392 6.39 16.35 10.20
N ARG A 393 6.73 17.09 11.28
CA ARG A 393 5.97 17.04 12.54
C ARG A 393 4.49 17.39 12.32
N LYS A 394 4.18 18.29 11.39
CA LYS A 394 2.80 18.60 10.98
C LYS A 394 2.18 17.51 10.10
N MET A 395 2.98 16.82 9.28
CA MET A 395 2.51 15.66 8.50
C MET A 395 2.05 14.53 9.43
N PHE A 396 2.82 14.26 10.48
CA PHE A 396 2.50 13.26 11.50
C PHE A 396 1.36 13.72 12.43
N ARG A 397 1.34 14.98 12.90
CA ARG A 397 0.22 15.50 13.71
C ARG A 397 -1.12 15.57 12.96
N ARG A 398 -1.12 15.80 11.64
CA ARG A 398 -2.38 15.79 10.85
C ARG A 398 -3.05 14.42 10.86
N ARG A 399 -2.27 13.32 10.90
CA ARG A 399 -2.83 11.96 11.05
C ARG A 399 -3.54 11.79 12.40
N THR A 400 -2.92 12.25 13.48
CA THR A 400 -3.48 12.14 14.84
C THR A 400 -4.72 13.02 15.05
N ILE A 401 -4.74 14.26 14.53
CA ILE A 401 -5.87 15.18 14.75
C ILE A 401 -7.13 14.77 13.99
N GLY A 402 -7.01 14.07 12.86
CA GLY A 402 -8.16 13.52 12.13
C GLY A 402 -8.87 12.36 12.85
N ALA A 403 -8.17 11.67 13.75
CA ALA A 403 -8.66 10.48 14.47
C ALA A 403 -9.35 10.80 15.81
N LEU A 404 -9.10 11.97 16.40
CA LEU A 404 -9.68 12.40 17.69
C LEU A 404 -11.22 12.48 17.71
N GLN A 405 -11.89 12.38 16.56
CA GLN A 405 -13.31 12.05 16.52
C GLN A 405 -13.48 10.53 16.48
N ARG A 406 -13.41 9.91 17.66
CA ARG A 406 -14.01 8.59 17.87
C ARG A 406 -15.49 8.73 17.50
N SER A 407 -15.85 8.33 16.29
CA SER A 407 -17.22 8.45 15.82
C SER A 407 -18.08 7.52 16.68
N ASP A 408 -19.00 8.09 17.45
CA ASP A 408 -20.04 7.39 18.25
C ASP A 408 -20.95 6.45 17.40
N SER A 409 -20.63 6.26 16.13
CA SER A 409 -21.36 5.42 15.17
C SER A 409 -21.00 3.92 15.24
N GLN A 410 -20.04 3.51 16.08
CA GLN A 410 -19.64 2.10 16.21
C GLN A 410 -20.31 1.36 17.39
N GLN A 411 -21.57 1.68 17.70
CA GLN A 411 -22.39 0.75 18.48
C GLN A 411 -22.70 -0.49 17.63
N ALA A 412 -22.68 -1.67 18.26
CA ALA A 412 -23.08 -2.93 17.65
C ALA A 412 -24.54 -2.87 17.16
N VAL A 413 -24.73 -2.42 15.92
CA VAL A 413 -26.04 -2.44 15.26
C VAL A 413 -26.26 -3.87 14.77
N LYS A 414 -27.17 -4.59 15.44
CA LYS A 414 -27.80 -5.80 14.87
C LYS A 414 -28.28 -5.47 13.46
N SER A 415 -27.94 -6.32 12.51
CA SER A 415 -28.23 -6.23 11.08
C SER A 415 -29.60 -5.59 10.78
N PRO A 416 -29.69 -4.48 10.04
CA PRO A 416 -30.96 -4.06 9.47
C PRO A 416 -31.36 -5.07 8.38
N PRO A 417 -32.66 -5.39 8.23
CA PRO A 417 -33.11 -6.23 7.13
C PRO A 417 -32.88 -5.53 5.78
N LEU A 418 -32.69 -6.37 4.76
CA LEU A 418 -32.49 -6.03 3.36
C LEU A 418 -33.47 -4.93 2.90
N LEU A 419 -32.93 -3.92 2.21
CA LEU A 419 -33.73 -2.94 1.48
C LEU A 419 -34.50 -3.68 0.37
N ASP A 420 -35.79 -3.89 0.61
CA ASP A 420 -36.74 -4.31 -0.41
C ASP A 420 -36.79 -3.26 -1.53
N SER A 421 -36.73 -3.74 -2.76
CA SER A 421 -36.94 -2.93 -3.96
C SER A 421 -38.45 -2.69 -4.13
N PRO A 422 -38.93 -1.48 -4.41
CA PRO A 422 -40.30 -1.33 -4.86
C PRO A 422 -40.37 -1.70 -6.34
N ASP A 423 -41.04 -2.83 -6.58
CA ASP A 423 -41.46 -3.30 -7.88
C ASP A 423 -42.52 -2.36 -8.50
N GLY A 424 -42.62 -2.41 -9.82
CA GLY A 424 -43.29 -1.38 -10.63
C GLY A 424 -44.81 -1.29 -10.48
N SER A 425 -45.31 -0.06 -10.55
CA SER A 425 -46.63 0.24 -11.09
C SER A 425 -46.56 1.52 -11.94
N ARG A 426 -47.02 1.39 -13.19
CA ARG A 426 -47.38 2.48 -14.12
C ARG A 426 -48.47 3.33 -13.45
N ASP A 427 -48.63 4.63 -13.71
CA ASP A 427 -48.95 5.24 -15.02
C ASP A 427 -49.01 6.80 -14.90
N PRO A 428 -49.32 7.56 -15.97
CA PRO A 428 -48.48 8.60 -16.59
C PRO A 428 -48.80 10.03 -16.13
N ILE A 429 -48.00 11.05 -16.52
CA ILE A 429 -48.48 12.39 -16.92
C ILE A 429 -47.35 13.35 -17.40
N THR A 430 -47.66 13.96 -18.55
CA THR A 430 -47.23 15.25 -19.16
C THR A 430 -45.79 15.51 -19.62
N ARG A 431 -45.71 15.54 -20.95
CA ARG A 431 -44.85 16.38 -21.81
C ARG A 431 -44.65 17.80 -21.27
N VAL A 432 -43.41 18.29 -21.31
CA VAL A 432 -43.11 19.69 -21.60
C VAL A 432 -41.97 19.74 -22.62
N SER A 433 -42.31 20.28 -23.78
CA SER A 433 -41.41 20.61 -24.88
C SER A 433 -40.75 21.95 -24.58
N SER A 434 -39.44 22.09 -24.79
CA SER A 434 -38.89 23.36 -25.25
C SER A 434 -37.79 23.12 -26.30
N LYS A 435 -37.95 23.89 -27.37
CA LYS A 435 -37.28 23.90 -28.66
C LYS A 435 -35.82 24.39 -28.59
N LEU A 436 -35.04 23.89 -29.56
CA LEU A 436 -34.09 24.55 -30.51
C LEU A 436 -33.10 25.61 -29.96
N GLY A 437 -31.84 25.67 -30.39
CA GLY A 437 -31.10 24.98 -31.45
C GLY A 437 -29.82 25.75 -31.84
N SER A 438 -29.15 25.25 -32.89
CA SER A 438 -28.12 25.91 -33.74
C SER A 438 -26.70 26.00 -33.11
N VAL A 439 -25.54 25.79 -33.75
CA VAL A 439 -25.00 25.96 -35.14
C VAL A 439 -23.71 25.10 -35.23
N SER A 440 -23.59 24.15 -36.18
CA SER A 440 -22.87 24.15 -37.49
C SER A 440 -21.39 23.73 -37.50
N LEU A 441 -21.12 22.87 -38.49
CA LEU A 441 -19.88 22.21 -38.92
C LEU A 441 -19.00 23.10 -39.83
N ARG A 442 -17.69 22.83 -39.86
CA ARG A 442 -16.72 22.80 -41.01
C ARG A 442 -15.28 22.90 -40.47
N ALA A 443 -14.20 22.42 -41.10
CA ALA A 443 -13.92 21.47 -42.16
C ALA A 443 -12.41 21.12 -42.09
N ILE A 444 -12.04 20.06 -42.79
CA ILE A 444 -10.77 19.31 -42.80
C ILE A 444 -9.65 20.06 -43.55
N SER A 445 -8.38 19.88 -43.12
CA SER A 445 -7.23 19.77 -44.03
C SER A 445 -6.06 18.97 -43.43
N HIS A 446 -5.66 17.95 -44.20
CA HIS A 446 -4.49 17.03 -44.20
C HIS A 446 -3.13 17.72 -43.93
N SER A 447 -1.98 17.12 -43.56
CA SER A 447 -1.46 15.76 -43.34
C SER A 447 0.01 15.89 -42.91
N SER A 448 0.53 15.03 -42.02
CA SER A 448 1.83 14.34 -42.20
C SER A 448 2.04 13.30 -41.11
N SER A 449 2.19 12.06 -41.57
CA SER A 449 2.37 10.83 -40.82
C SER A 449 3.77 10.66 -40.23
N SER A 450 3.84 10.24 -38.97
CA SER A 450 4.89 9.35 -38.47
C SER A 450 4.28 8.52 -37.34
N ASN A 451 4.44 7.21 -37.42
CA ASN A 451 3.77 6.19 -36.60
C ASN A 451 3.95 6.40 -35.09
N ASP A 452 2.88 6.80 -34.40
CA ASP A 452 2.75 6.66 -32.94
C ASP A 452 1.98 5.38 -32.63
N ILE A 453 2.69 4.41 -32.08
CA ILE A 453 2.08 3.26 -31.41
C ILE A 453 1.56 3.78 -30.05
N GLY A 454 0.25 4.04 -30.01
CA GLY A 454 -0.65 4.08 -28.85
C GLY A 454 -0.05 4.45 -27.48
N ALA A 455 -0.07 5.75 -27.17
CA ALA A 455 0.17 6.31 -25.83
C ALA A 455 -1.05 6.22 -24.88
N ASN A 456 -1.90 5.19 -25.00
CA ASN A 456 -3.09 5.02 -24.15
C ASN A 456 -3.03 3.65 -23.43
N ASP A 457 -2.27 3.59 -22.32
CA ASP A 457 -2.51 2.71 -21.15
C ASP A 457 -1.40 2.78 -20.08
N PHE A 458 -0.69 3.91 -19.96
CA PHE A 458 0.40 4.02 -18.99
C PHE A 458 -0.09 4.42 -17.59
N HIS A 459 -0.24 3.44 -16.69
CA HIS A 459 -0.52 3.67 -15.26
C HIS A 459 0.79 3.50 -14.43
N GLY A 460 1.71 4.46 -14.53
CA GLY A 460 2.93 4.51 -13.70
C GLY A 460 2.76 5.40 -12.47
N ASN A 461 3.43 5.10 -11.36
CA ASN A 461 3.59 6.05 -10.24
C ASN A 461 4.71 7.02 -10.62
N TYR A 462 4.40 8.26 -10.90
CA TYR A 462 5.40 9.29 -11.22
C TYR A 462 6.05 9.82 -9.94
N ALA A 463 7.38 9.89 -9.92
CA ALA A 463 8.12 10.38 -8.75
C ALA A 463 8.17 11.92 -8.70
N PHE A 464 8.44 12.54 -9.86
CA PHE A 464 8.60 13.98 -10.03
C PHE A 464 8.04 14.41 -11.39
N GLU A 465 7.50 15.62 -11.49
CA GLU A 465 7.12 16.22 -12.77
C GLU A 465 8.38 16.58 -13.56
N GLY A 466 8.64 15.89 -14.68
CA GLY A 466 9.71 16.22 -15.62
C GLY A 466 11.12 16.08 -15.06
N ILE A 467 11.60 14.84 -14.93
CA ILE A 467 13.02 14.58 -14.64
C ILE A 467 13.86 14.94 -15.89
N GLY A 468 14.91 15.74 -15.68
CA GLY A 468 15.77 16.25 -16.75
C GLY A 468 17.25 16.17 -16.41
N ASP A 469 18.10 16.67 -17.31
CA ASP A 469 19.56 16.61 -17.15
C ASP A 469 20.10 17.41 -15.96
N GLU A 470 19.31 18.33 -15.40
CA GLU A 470 19.62 19.08 -14.19
C GLU A 470 19.64 18.19 -12.93
N ASP A 471 19.08 16.97 -13.01
CA ASP A 471 19.02 15.98 -11.92
C ASP A 471 20.20 14.95 -11.98
N LEU A 472 21.20 15.20 -12.84
CA LEU A 472 22.36 14.32 -13.08
C LEU A 472 23.48 14.39 -12.04
#